data_AF-A0A1W1HAK2-F1
#
_entry.id   AF-A0A1W1HAK2-F1
#
_cell.length_a   1.000
_cell.length_b   1.000
_cell.length_c   1.000
_cell.angle_alpha   90.00
_cell.angle_beta   90.00
_cell.angle_gamma   90.00
#
_symmetry.space_group_name_H-M   'P 1'
#
loop_
_entity.id
_entity.type
_entity.pdbx_description
1 polymer ?
#
loop_
_entity_poly.entity_id
_entity_poly.type
_entity_poly.pdbx_seq_one_letter_code
_entity_poly.pdbx_strand_id
1 'polypeptide(L)'
;MGYIEKSFNLPTDYCDEDIRKIIQRETGFGTFSFRIDHKSLDARKKSDIHWVIRVVISSPEIKSEIASKQTDLAIPLKIPILRKPAKAIVVGSGPAGFFAAYILQKGGCETIIIERGSEVDERACAVKKFEQSGIFNPSTNYAFGEGGAGTFSDGKLTSRSKHISAEKQFILSSYVEAGAPEEIMYMAHPHLGSDNLKVIVKGLRKKFLESGGKILFDTCLENIETAPVKNINGCENKVSVKGAFTSSGDYEADHLIMATGHSAFETFRMLMNKGVLFRTKNFAIGCRVEHPQRFINRAQWGKEVLAGVKAAEYRLTSRGDGRLPVYTFCMCPGGVVVPSTAYSNSNIVNGMSRYLRNGEFANAACVAGFSLDNLLKKEVEPLEALDWLENLENSFYTFSGGYKAPCCTIREFISSKAGKGIKTLSSSYSPGLKPAPLWEMLPSDISYAIQMGLGDFNRKIKGFDTGIIMGLESKTSSPIQVVREKGGCCTGFENLYMAGEGSGHSGGIVSSGADGIRVALSILTSS
;
A
#
# COMPACT_ATOMS: atom_id res chain seq x y z
N MET A 1 6.26 39.35 -6.03
CA MET A 1 7.39 38.83 -6.83
C MET A 1 6.80 37.94 -7.90
N GLY A 2 7.25 38.06 -9.15
CA GLY A 2 6.86 37.12 -10.19
C GLY A 2 7.53 35.76 -10.00
N TYR A 3 7.02 34.73 -10.67
CA TYR A 3 7.64 33.41 -10.72
C TYR A 3 7.65 32.85 -12.13
N ILE A 4 8.62 31.98 -12.42
CA ILE A 4 8.71 31.22 -13.68
C ILE A 4 9.01 29.75 -13.38
N GLU A 5 8.61 28.88 -14.29
CA GLU A 5 8.94 27.45 -14.24
C GLU A 5 10.01 27.12 -15.29
N LYS A 6 11.02 26.35 -14.88
CA LYS A 6 12.05 25.81 -15.79
C LYS A 6 12.33 24.34 -15.49
N SER A 7 12.70 23.59 -16.52
CA SER A 7 13.12 22.19 -16.42
C SER A 7 14.57 22.04 -16.85
N PHE A 8 15.35 21.28 -16.08
CA PHE A 8 16.77 21.05 -16.31
C PHE A 8 17.09 19.57 -16.29
N ASN A 9 18.08 19.18 -17.10
CA ASN A 9 18.70 17.86 -17.05
C ASN A 9 20.01 17.98 -16.26
N LEU A 10 20.14 17.20 -15.20
CA LEU A 10 21.29 17.22 -14.31
C LEU A 10 21.95 15.85 -14.20
N PRO A 11 23.29 15.78 -14.10
CA PRO A 11 24.00 14.54 -13.76
C PRO A 11 23.42 13.87 -12.51
N THR A 12 23.58 12.56 -12.37
CA THR A 12 22.93 11.85 -11.26
C THR A 12 23.49 12.22 -9.89
N ASP A 13 24.71 12.71 -9.84
CA ASP A 13 25.50 13.12 -8.67
C ASP A 13 25.56 14.64 -8.45
N TYR A 14 24.61 15.40 -9.04
CA TYR A 14 24.52 16.84 -8.83
C TYR A 14 24.31 17.22 -7.34
N CYS A 15 24.70 18.44 -6.99
CA CYS A 15 24.40 19.09 -5.73
C CYS A 15 23.49 20.31 -5.90
N ASP A 16 22.87 20.81 -4.83
CA ASP A 16 21.94 21.95 -4.90
C ASP A 16 22.57 23.23 -5.45
N GLU A 17 23.89 23.37 -5.33
CA GLU A 17 24.63 24.48 -5.92
C GLU A 17 24.62 24.44 -7.45
N ASP A 18 24.58 23.25 -8.05
CA ASP A 18 24.48 23.08 -9.50
C ASP A 18 23.15 23.60 -10.04
N ILE A 19 22.06 23.40 -9.29
CA ILE A 19 20.74 23.97 -9.65
C ILE A 19 20.82 25.50 -9.65
N ARG A 20 21.40 26.10 -8.61
CA ARG A 20 21.56 27.57 -8.52
C ARG A 20 22.38 28.13 -9.68
N LYS A 21 23.51 27.49 -10.00
CA LYS A 21 24.39 27.89 -11.12
C LYS A 21 23.66 27.83 -12.46
N ILE A 22 22.89 26.77 -12.70
CA ILE A 22 22.12 26.64 -13.95
C ILE A 22 21.01 27.68 -14.02
N ILE A 23 20.26 27.92 -12.93
CA ILE A 23 19.23 28.96 -12.89
C ILE A 23 19.85 30.32 -13.21
N GLN A 24 20.95 30.68 -12.54
CA GLN A 24 21.61 31.97 -12.75
C GLN A 24 22.10 32.12 -14.20
N ARG A 25 22.74 31.10 -14.76
CA ARG A 25 23.23 31.10 -16.15
C ARG A 25 22.09 31.27 -17.16
N GLU A 26 20.95 30.64 -16.91
CA GLU A 26 19.83 30.62 -17.85
C GLU A 26 18.83 31.77 -17.71
N THR A 27 18.80 32.44 -16.56
CA THR A 27 17.85 33.53 -16.29
C THR A 27 18.52 34.88 -16.19
N GLY A 28 19.81 34.93 -15.85
CA GLY A 28 20.53 36.17 -15.56
C GLY A 28 20.15 36.81 -14.23
N PHE A 29 19.27 36.20 -13.43
CA PHE A 29 18.78 36.81 -12.18
C PHE A 29 19.91 36.92 -11.15
N GLY A 30 20.06 38.12 -10.58
CA GLY A 30 21.01 38.38 -9.50
C GLY A 30 20.51 37.91 -8.15
N THR A 31 19.20 38.07 -7.87
CA THR A 31 18.57 37.60 -6.62
C THR A 31 17.34 36.75 -6.93
N PHE A 32 17.33 35.51 -6.45
CA PHE A 32 16.19 34.61 -6.59
C PHE A 32 16.14 33.56 -5.47
N SER A 33 14.95 32.99 -5.27
CA SER A 33 14.75 31.72 -4.57
C SER A 33 14.16 30.69 -5.55
N PHE A 34 14.31 29.41 -5.24
CA PHE A 34 13.68 28.36 -6.02
C PHE A 34 13.19 27.23 -5.12
N ARG A 35 12.22 26.48 -5.63
CA ARG A 35 11.79 25.19 -5.07
C ARG A 35 11.72 24.15 -6.17
N ILE A 36 11.99 22.90 -5.82
CA ILE A 36 11.78 21.77 -6.74
C ILE A 36 10.30 21.42 -6.71
N ASP A 37 9.69 21.38 -7.89
CA ASP A 37 8.29 20.98 -8.08
C ASP A 37 8.19 19.55 -8.64
N HIS A 38 9.20 19.14 -9.42
CA HIS A 38 9.25 17.79 -9.96
C HIS A 38 10.68 17.26 -10.05
N LYS A 39 10.90 16.00 -9.70
CA LYS A 39 12.16 15.28 -9.92
C LYS A 39 11.87 13.86 -10.40
N SER A 40 12.43 13.49 -11.56
CA SER A 40 12.35 12.14 -12.12
C SER A 40 13.68 11.70 -12.70
N LEU A 41 13.97 10.40 -12.69
CA LEU A 41 15.17 9.83 -13.29
C LEU A 41 14.85 9.41 -14.72
N ASP A 42 15.54 9.98 -15.70
CA ASP A 42 15.54 9.42 -17.05
C ASP A 42 16.62 8.34 -17.14
N ALA A 43 16.18 7.09 -17.21
CA ALA A 43 17.06 5.93 -17.35
C ALA A 43 16.77 5.15 -18.65
N ARG A 44 16.18 5.79 -19.67
CA ARG A 44 15.81 5.13 -20.93
C ARG A 44 17.03 4.71 -21.74
N LYS A 45 18.14 5.44 -21.63
CA LYS A 45 19.42 5.16 -22.29
C LYS A 45 20.50 4.94 -21.24
N LYS A 46 21.08 3.75 -21.20
CA LYS A 46 22.12 3.40 -20.19
C LYS A 46 23.36 4.30 -20.23
N SER A 47 23.68 4.85 -21.41
CA SER A 47 24.80 5.78 -21.61
C SER A 47 24.52 7.21 -21.17
N ASP A 48 23.25 7.56 -20.92
CA ASP A 48 22.79 8.91 -20.63
C ASP A 48 21.67 8.83 -19.58
N ILE A 49 22.06 8.57 -18.34
CA ILE A 49 21.16 8.53 -17.20
C ILE A 49 21.33 9.86 -16.46
N HIS A 50 20.24 10.59 -16.28
CA HIS A 50 20.24 11.91 -15.66
C HIS A 50 18.93 12.18 -14.91
N TRP A 51 18.97 13.15 -13.99
CA TRP A 51 17.77 13.67 -13.35
C TRP A 51 17.12 14.73 -14.23
N VAL A 52 15.81 14.63 -14.41
CA VAL A 52 14.97 15.69 -14.97
C VAL A 52 14.30 16.41 -13.81
N ILE A 53 14.66 17.68 -13.62
CA ILE A 53 14.21 18.50 -12.48
C ILE A 53 13.45 19.70 -12.98
N ARG A 54 12.23 19.89 -12.47
CA ARG A 54 11.46 21.11 -12.66
C ARG A 54 11.54 21.95 -11.41
N VAL A 55 11.85 23.23 -11.58
CA VAL A 55 11.90 24.21 -10.49
C VAL A 55 10.93 25.35 -10.75
N VAL A 56 10.37 25.87 -9.66
CA VAL A 56 9.66 27.14 -9.62
C VAL A 56 10.62 28.17 -9.05
N ILE A 57 10.95 29.19 -9.84
CA ILE A 57 11.91 30.25 -9.51
C ILE A 57 11.14 31.51 -9.19
N SER A 58 11.42 32.12 -8.03
CA SER A 58 10.84 33.40 -7.61
C SER A 58 11.92 34.46 -7.55
N SER A 59 11.68 35.61 -8.18
CA SER A 59 12.61 36.73 -8.20
C SER A 59 11.87 38.07 -8.30
N PRO A 60 12.36 39.15 -7.65
CA PRO A 60 11.86 40.50 -7.88
C PRO A 60 12.05 40.97 -9.34
N GLU A 61 12.97 40.36 -10.09
CA GLU A 61 13.30 40.72 -11.47
C GLU A 61 12.26 40.18 -12.50
N ILE A 62 11.36 39.30 -12.06
CA ILE A 62 10.29 38.73 -12.91
C ILE A 62 9.12 39.70 -12.97
N LYS A 63 8.89 40.28 -14.16
CA LYS A 63 7.73 41.14 -14.47
C LYS A 63 6.44 40.32 -14.52
N SER A 64 5.32 40.89 -14.05
CA SER A 64 4.04 40.20 -13.86
C SER A 64 3.43 39.56 -15.13
N GLU A 65 3.81 40.01 -16.32
CA GLU A 65 3.32 39.49 -17.60
C GLU A 65 3.94 38.13 -18.00
N ILE A 66 5.08 37.75 -17.41
CA ILE A 66 5.77 36.46 -17.66
C ILE A 66 5.44 35.44 -16.55
N ALA A 67 4.66 35.84 -15.53
CA ALA A 67 4.23 34.92 -14.48
C ALA A 67 3.44 33.78 -15.13
N SER A 68 3.99 32.56 -15.10
CA SER A 68 3.23 31.39 -15.51
C SER A 68 1.93 31.39 -14.70
N LYS A 69 0.77 31.22 -15.35
CA LYS A 69 -0.45 30.90 -14.60
C LYS A 69 -0.10 29.67 -13.77
N GLN A 70 -0.18 29.78 -12.45
CA GLN A 70 0.07 28.69 -11.52
C GLN A 70 -0.65 27.44 -12.01
N THR A 71 0.09 26.55 -12.67
CA THR A 71 -0.38 25.20 -12.91
C THR A 71 -0.23 24.52 -11.56
N ASP A 72 -1.37 24.36 -10.88
CA ASP A 72 -1.55 23.55 -9.68
C ASP A 72 -0.96 24.12 -8.37
N LEU A 73 -1.37 25.34 -7.95
CA LEU A 73 -1.56 25.49 -6.49
C LEU A 73 -2.62 24.47 -6.10
N ALA A 74 -2.20 23.44 -5.39
CA ALA A 74 -3.10 22.41 -4.89
C ALA A 74 -4.27 23.10 -4.17
N ILE A 75 -5.47 22.90 -4.71
CA ILE A 75 -6.70 23.40 -4.09
C ILE A 75 -6.73 22.82 -2.67
N PRO A 76 -6.71 23.65 -1.63
CA PRO A 76 -6.70 23.15 -0.26
C PRO A 76 -7.95 22.30 -0.04
N LEU A 77 -7.76 21.18 0.65
CA LEU A 77 -8.87 20.29 0.99
C LEU A 77 -9.86 21.04 1.89
N LYS A 78 -11.06 21.32 1.38
CA LYS A 78 -12.12 21.99 2.15
C LYS A 78 -12.79 20.97 3.07
N ILE A 79 -12.64 21.16 4.38
CA ILE A 79 -13.25 20.32 5.41
C ILE A 79 -14.47 21.07 5.98
N PRO A 80 -15.71 20.58 5.74
CA PRO A 80 -16.90 21.14 6.37
C PRO A 80 -16.85 20.96 7.89
N ILE A 81 -17.39 21.93 8.63
CA ILE A 81 -17.53 21.86 10.09
C ILE A 81 -18.99 21.53 10.42
N LEU A 82 -19.23 20.50 11.22
CA LEU A 82 -20.56 20.14 11.68
C LEU A 82 -21.13 21.22 12.59
N ARG A 83 -22.44 21.45 12.47
CA ARG A 83 -23.18 22.35 13.37
C ARG A 83 -23.40 21.75 14.75
N LYS A 84 -23.50 20.42 14.82
CA LYS A 84 -23.68 19.65 16.05
C LYS A 84 -22.60 18.57 16.11
N PRO A 85 -21.91 18.38 17.25
CA PRO A 85 -20.98 17.27 17.41
C PRO A 85 -21.69 15.94 17.19
N ALA A 86 -20.99 15.01 16.52
CA ALA A 86 -21.41 13.63 16.31
C ALA A 86 -20.27 12.69 16.72
N LYS A 87 -20.60 11.52 17.27
CA LYS A 87 -19.66 10.48 17.64
C LYS A 87 -19.34 9.62 16.43
N ALA A 88 -18.07 9.57 16.04
CA ALA A 88 -17.61 8.75 14.94
C ALA A 88 -16.59 7.71 15.40
N ILE A 89 -16.84 6.45 15.08
CA ILE A 89 -15.90 5.36 15.31
C ILE A 89 -15.28 4.94 13.98
N VAL A 90 -13.95 4.82 13.97
CA VAL A 90 -13.19 4.32 12.82
C VAL A 90 -12.43 3.07 13.23
N VAL A 91 -12.66 1.96 12.55
CA VAL A 91 -12.06 0.66 12.88
C VAL A 91 -10.89 0.39 11.95
N GLY A 92 -9.68 0.39 12.52
CA GLY A 92 -8.40 0.26 11.83
C GLY A 92 -7.65 1.59 11.72
N SER A 93 -6.35 1.57 12.02
CA SER A 93 -5.46 2.75 12.00
C SER A 93 -4.59 2.84 10.73
N GLY A 94 -4.87 2.02 9.72
CA GLY A 94 -4.21 2.11 8.41
C GLY A 94 -4.48 3.46 7.70
N PRO A 95 -3.87 3.72 6.53
CA PRO A 95 -4.01 5.02 5.86
C PRO A 95 -5.45 5.48 5.67
N ALA A 96 -6.36 4.58 5.29
CA ALA A 96 -7.78 4.92 5.15
C ALA A 96 -8.42 5.34 6.49
N GLY A 97 -8.21 4.56 7.54
CA GLY A 97 -8.81 4.83 8.84
C GLY A 97 -8.24 6.07 9.51
N PHE A 98 -6.91 6.21 9.51
CA PHE A 98 -6.27 7.40 10.07
C PHE A 98 -6.76 8.69 9.39
N PHE A 99 -6.74 8.75 8.06
CA PHE A 99 -7.14 9.97 7.36
C PHE A 99 -8.65 10.21 7.40
N ALA A 100 -9.49 9.17 7.47
CA ALA A 100 -10.92 9.34 7.72
C ALA A 100 -11.14 9.99 9.10
N ALA A 101 -10.54 9.42 10.14
CA ALA A 101 -10.66 9.90 11.51
C ALA A 101 -10.13 11.33 11.66
N TYR A 102 -8.97 11.63 11.06
CA TYR A 102 -8.36 12.95 11.14
C TYR A 102 -9.21 14.04 10.47
N ILE A 103 -9.88 13.72 9.36
CA ILE A 103 -10.81 14.65 8.70
C ILE A 103 -12.07 14.84 9.53
N LEU A 104 -12.65 13.77 10.07
CA LEU A 104 -13.84 13.85 10.95
C LEU A 104 -13.56 14.70 12.20
N GLN A 105 -12.42 14.48 12.85
CA GLN A 105 -12.00 15.27 14.01
C GLN A 105 -11.84 16.75 13.65
N LYS A 106 -11.22 17.07 12.51
CA LYS A 106 -11.14 18.45 12.00
C LYS A 106 -12.50 19.04 11.63
N GLY A 107 -13.46 18.20 11.26
CA GLY A 107 -14.84 18.56 10.96
C GLY A 107 -15.73 18.74 12.20
N GLY A 108 -15.20 18.53 13.41
CA GLY A 108 -15.95 18.71 14.67
C GLY A 108 -16.64 17.44 15.20
N CYS A 109 -16.31 16.26 14.68
CA CYS A 109 -16.77 14.99 15.26
C CYS A 109 -15.93 14.61 16.49
N GLU A 110 -16.57 13.98 17.48
CA GLU A 110 -15.87 13.25 18.53
C GLU A 110 -15.41 11.90 17.97
N THR A 111 -14.12 11.80 17.63
CA THR A 111 -13.63 10.68 16.84
C THR A 111 -12.79 9.70 17.64
N ILE A 112 -13.12 8.40 17.56
CA ILE A 112 -12.37 7.30 18.17
C ILE A 112 -11.86 6.36 17.05
N ILE A 113 -10.58 6.06 17.06
CA ILE A 113 -10.00 4.97 16.27
C ILE A 113 -9.89 3.72 17.15
N ILE A 114 -10.44 2.60 16.69
CA ILE A 114 -10.26 1.27 17.29
C ILE A 114 -9.22 0.50 16.46
N GLU A 115 -8.11 0.11 17.05
CA GLU A 115 -7.05 -0.66 16.41
C GLU A 115 -6.78 -1.94 17.20
N ARG A 116 -6.90 -3.09 16.52
CA ARG A 116 -6.72 -4.40 17.15
C ARG A 116 -5.29 -4.70 17.55
N GLY A 117 -4.32 -4.12 16.86
CA GLY A 117 -2.91 -4.30 17.15
C GLY A 117 -2.34 -3.17 17.98
N SER A 118 -1.06 -3.32 18.29
CA SER A 118 -0.38 -2.43 19.22
C SER A 118 0.17 -1.17 18.53
N GLU A 119 0.62 -0.24 19.35
CA GLU A 119 1.46 0.89 18.93
C GLU A 119 2.70 0.41 18.16
N VAL A 120 3.23 1.27 17.28
CA VAL A 120 4.24 0.86 16.30
C VAL A 120 5.54 0.37 16.91
N ASP A 121 5.92 0.82 18.11
CA ASP A 121 7.13 0.34 18.79
C ASP A 121 6.97 -1.09 19.27
N GLU A 122 5.88 -1.39 19.96
CA GLU A 122 5.55 -2.73 20.41
C GLU A 122 5.32 -3.67 19.23
N ARG A 123 4.62 -3.18 18.20
CA ARG A 123 4.43 -3.88 16.94
C ARG A 123 5.76 -4.20 16.25
N ALA A 124 6.71 -3.27 16.22
CA ALA A 124 8.04 -3.50 15.64
C ALA A 124 8.82 -4.55 16.44
N CYS A 125 8.70 -4.56 17.77
CA CYS A 125 9.27 -5.60 18.63
C CYS A 125 8.64 -6.98 18.34
N ALA A 126 7.32 -7.06 18.19
CA ALA A 126 6.61 -8.29 17.86
C ALA A 126 7.02 -8.85 16.48
N VAL A 127 7.08 -7.98 15.46
CA VAL A 127 7.55 -8.34 14.11
C VAL A 127 8.99 -8.84 14.14
N LYS A 128 9.89 -8.14 14.83
CA LYS A 128 11.29 -8.56 14.94
C LYS A 128 11.42 -9.91 15.67
N LYS A 129 10.67 -10.10 16.76
CA LYS A 129 10.64 -11.38 17.48
C LYS A 129 10.15 -12.51 16.58
N PHE A 130 9.10 -12.28 15.80
CA PHE A 130 8.59 -13.24 14.84
C PHE A 130 9.65 -13.63 13.80
N GLU A 131 10.33 -12.66 13.20
CA GLU A 131 11.40 -12.91 12.23
C GLU A 131 12.57 -13.70 12.80
N GLN A 132 12.93 -13.46 14.07
CA GLN A 132 14.11 -14.05 14.69
C GLN A 132 13.83 -15.43 15.30
N SER A 133 12.64 -15.65 15.87
CA SER A 133 12.34 -16.85 16.65
C SER A 133 11.15 -17.65 16.14
N GLY A 134 10.44 -17.19 15.10
CA GLY A 134 9.22 -17.83 14.60
C GLY A 134 8.02 -17.73 15.54
N ILE A 135 8.09 -16.93 16.61
CA ILE A 135 6.98 -16.73 17.57
C ILE A 135 6.04 -15.69 16.97
N PHE A 136 4.89 -16.16 16.49
CA PHE A 136 3.86 -15.32 15.88
C PHE A 136 2.92 -14.71 16.92
N ASN A 137 2.55 -13.44 16.73
CA ASN A 137 1.52 -12.77 17.53
C ASN A 137 0.29 -12.46 16.64
N PRO A 138 -0.90 -13.01 16.95
CA PRO A 138 -2.10 -12.83 16.14
C PRO A 138 -2.71 -11.42 16.24
N SER A 139 -2.50 -10.68 17.32
CA SER A 139 -3.07 -9.33 17.47
C SER A 139 -2.18 -8.24 16.86
N THR A 140 -0.86 -8.42 16.86
CA THR A 140 0.11 -7.41 16.40
C THR A 140 1.19 -8.03 15.50
N ASN A 141 1.14 -7.70 14.21
CA ASN A 141 1.95 -8.33 13.17
C ASN A 141 2.06 -7.44 11.92
N TYR A 142 2.52 -8.01 10.81
CA TYR A 142 2.65 -7.30 9.54
C TYR A 142 1.33 -6.72 9.01
N ALA A 143 0.20 -7.35 9.29
CA ALA A 143 -1.12 -6.87 8.86
C ALA A 143 -1.76 -5.92 9.89
N PHE A 144 -1.61 -6.21 11.18
CA PHE A 144 -2.39 -5.56 12.26
C PHE A 144 -1.55 -4.71 13.21
N GLY A 145 -2.10 -3.57 13.64
CA GLY A 145 -1.46 -2.56 14.49
C GLY A 145 -1.21 -1.24 13.79
N GLU A 146 -0.58 -0.30 14.51
CA GLU A 146 -0.49 1.11 14.11
C GLU A 146 0.00 1.33 12.67
N GLY A 147 -0.80 2.05 11.86
CA GLY A 147 -0.53 2.33 10.45
C GLY A 147 -0.87 1.19 9.49
N GLY A 148 -1.40 0.08 9.99
CA GLY A 148 -1.86 -1.08 9.21
C GLY A 148 -0.76 -1.73 8.37
N ALA A 149 -1.12 -2.35 7.25
CA ALA A 149 -0.18 -3.03 6.35
C ALA A 149 0.87 -2.10 5.71
N GLY A 150 0.65 -0.77 5.73
CA GLY A 150 1.55 0.20 5.12
C GLY A 150 2.88 0.38 5.88
N THR A 151 2.90 0.15 7.21
CA THR A 151 4.00 0.52 8.11
C THR A 151 5.31 -0.21 7.81
N PHE A 152 5.25 -1.51 7.52
CA PHE A 152 6.42 -2.34 7.23
C PHE A 152 6.56 -2.59 5.71
N SER A 153 6.62 -1.51 4.95
CA SER A 153 6.74 -1.55 3.49
C SER A 153 7.78 -0.56 2.97
N ASP A 154 8.14 -0.66 1.69
CA ASP A 154 8.94 0.39 1.02
C ASP A 154 8.22 1.76 1.00
N GLY A 155 6.92 1.80 1.28
CA GLY A 155 6.18 3.05 1.45
C GLY A 155 6.02 3.83 0.15
N LYS A 156 5.81 3.13 -0.98
CA LYS A 156 5.60 3.77 -2.29
C LYS A 156 4.31 4.57 -2.29
N LEU A 157 4.38 5.84 -2.68
CA LEU A 157 3.23 6.76 -2.68
C LEU A 157 2.69 7.05 -4.09
N THR A 158 2.95 6.15 -5.04
CA THR A 158 2.43 6.27 -6.41
C THR A 158 0.93 5.96 -6.45
N SER A 159 0.15 6.83 -7.08
CA SER A 159 -1.25 6.56 -7.44
C SER A 159 -1.47 6.84 -8.93
N ARG A 160 -2.25 5.99 -9.59
CA ARG A 160 -2.65 6.21 -10.99
C ARG A 160 -3.90 7.08 -11.13
N SER A 161 -4.61 7.35 -10.02
CA SER A 161 -5.83 8.14 -10.04
C SER A 161 -5.50 9.62 -10.22
N LYS A 162 -6.06 10.23 -11.27
CA LYS A 162 -5.93 11.67 -11.54
C LYS A 162 -6.95 12.51 -10.76
N HIS A 163 -7.95 11.86 -10.15
CA HIS A 163 -9.08 12.54 -9.51
C HIS A 163 -8.92 12.73 -8.01
N ILE A 164 -7.73 12.50 -7.44
CA ILE A 164 -7.47 12.56 -5.97
C ILE A 164 -6.42 13.61 -5.61
N SER A 165 -6.25 14.68 -6.40
CA SER A 165 -5.13 15.62 -6.26
C SER A 165 -5.13 16.33 -4.90
N ALA A 166 -6.29 16.83 -4.45
CA ALA A 166 -6.44 17.52 -3.17
C ALA A 166 -6.18 16.58 -1.98
N GLU A 167 -6.74 15.36 -2.02
CA GLU A 167 -6.55 14.34 -1.00
C GLU A 167 -5.09 13.88 -0.95
N LYS A 168 -4.48 13.64 -2.12
CA LYS A 168 -3.05 13.29 -2.22
C LYS A 168 -2.18 14.38 -1.61
N GLN A 169 -2.43 15.64 -1.94
CA GLN A 169 -1.66 16.76 -1.38
C GLN A 169 -1.76 16.78 0.14
N PHE A 170 -2.98 16.69 0.69
CA PHE A 170 -3.22 16.68 2.13
C PHE A 170 -2.51 15.51 2.83
N ILE A 171 -2.52 14.32 2.22
CA ILE A 171 -1.83 13.14 2.73
C ILE A 171 -0.33 13.36 2.77
N LEU A 172 0.26 13.82 1.67
CA LEU A 172 1.71 14.03 1.57
C LEU A 172 2.18 15.14 2.52
N SER A 173 1.46 16.26 2.61
CA SER A 173 1.78 17.32 3.56
C SER A 173 1.69 16.83 5.01
N SER A 174 0.65 16.07 5.34
CA SER A 174 0.49 15.47 6.68
C SER A 174 1.66 14.53 7.03
N TYR A 175 2.16 13.77 6.05
CA TYR A 175 3.34 12.90 6.22
C TYR A 175 4.61 13.72 6.42
N VAL A 176 4.87 14.76 5.61
CA VAL A 176 6.06 15.63 5.78
C VAL A 176 6.05 16.28 7.15
N GLU A 177 4.93 16.88 7.54
CA GLU A 177 4.80 17.50 8.84
C GLU A 177 4.85 16.47 10.01
N ALA A 178 4.74 15.17 9.73
CA ALA A 178 4.90 14.08 10.70
C ALA A 178 6.30 13.45 10.66
N GLY A 179 7.24 14.04 9.90
CA GLY A 179 8.65 13.64 9.85
C GLY A 179 9.04 12.89 8.57
N ALA A 180 8.20 12.85 7.53
CA ALA A 180 8.59 12.31 6.24
C ALA A 180 9.58 13.25 5.50
N PRO A 181 10.49 12.70 4.68
CA PRO A 181 11.37 13.51 3.83
C PRO A 181 10.57 14.41 2.87
N GLU A 182 10.97 15.67 2.72
CA GLU A 182 10.29 16.63 1.83
C GLU A 182 10.28 16.17 0.36
N GLU A 183 11.23 15.31 -0.04
CA GLU A 183 11.32 14.80 -1.41
C GLU A 183 10.06 14.08 -1.89
N ILE A 184 9.23 13.57 -0.98
CA ILE A 184 7.97 12.91 -1.38
C ILE A 184 6.99 13.85 -2.09
N MET A 185 7.14 15.17 -1.89
CA MET A 185 6.28 16.19 -2.49
C MET A 185 6.55 16.36 -3.99
N TYR A 186 7.80 16.20 -4.42
CA TYR A 186 8.22 16.51 -5.79
C TYR A 186 8.77 15.31 -6.58
N MET A 187 9.12 14.20 -5.92
CA MET A 187 9.59 13.00 -6.61
C MET A 187 8.46 12.36 -7.44
N ALA A 188 8.78 11.92 -8.66
CA ALA A 188 7.82 11.23 -9.54
C ALA A 188 7.42 9.83 -9.01
N HIS A 189 8.38 9.15 -8.37
CA HIS A 189 8.20 7.85 -7.73
C HIS A 189 8.61 7.94 -6.26
N PRO A 190 7.82 8.66 -5.44
CA PRO A 190 8.16 8.90 -4.04
C PRO A 190 7.99 7.61 -3.22
N HIS A 191 8.89 7.42 -2.26
CA HIS A 191 8.82 6.32 -1.30
C HIS A 191 9.33 6.78 0.07
N LEU A 192 8.88 6.11 1.13
CA LEU A 192 9.18 6.49 2.52
C LEU A 192 10.21 5.56 3.18
N GLY A 193 10.15 4.26 2.87
CA GLY A 193 10.87 3.22 3.60
C GLY A 193 10.26 2.88 4.97
N SER A 194 10.36 1.60 5.37
CA SER A 194 9.76 1.08 6.61
C SER A 194 10.29 1.79 7.86
N ASP A 195 11.55 2.23 7.84
CA ASP A 195 12.20 2.96 8.91
C ASP A 195 11.54 4.33 9.17
N ASN A 196 11.33 5.14 8.13
CA ASN A 196 10.64 6.42 8.28
C ASN A 196 9.16 6.25 8.57
N LEU A 197 8.50 5.24 7.97
CA LEU A 197 7.08 4.98 8.20
C LEU A 197 6.75 4.80 9.70
N LYS A 198 7.62 4.14 10.46
CA LYS A 198 7.46 4.01 11.92
C LYS A 198 7.53 5.34 12.66
N VAL A 199 8.33 6.29 12.18
CA VAL A 199 8.39 7.65 12.75
C VAL A 199 7.13 8.43 12.37
N ILE A 200 6.74 8.35 11.10
CA ILE A 200 5.60 9.07 10.54
C ILE A 200 4.31 8.68 11.23
N VAL A 201 4.03 7.39 11.43
CA VAL A 201 2.77 6.96 12.09
C VAL A 201 2.67 7.49 13.53
N LYS A 202 3.78 7.55 14.28
CA LYS A 202 3.79 8.18 15.61
C LYS A 202 3.53 9.69 15.54
N GLY A 203 4.14 10.38 14.57
CA GLY A 203 3.92 11.80 14.36
C GLY A 203 2.45 12.11 14.02
N LEU A 204 1.84 11.27 13.19
CA LEU A 204 0.43 11.33 12.84
C LEU A 204 -0.48 11.06 14.05
N ARG A 205 -0.20 9.99 14.83
CA ARG A 205 -0.89 9.71 16.09
C ARG A 205 -0.83 10.91 17.03
N LYS A 206 0.36 11.46 17.27
CA LYS A 206 0.55 12.63 18.15
C LYS A 206 -0.37 13.79 17.74
N LYS A 207 -0.39 14.14 16.46
CA LYS A 207 -1.28 15.21 15.95
C LYS A 207 -2.76 14.91 16.12
N PHE A 208 -3.16 13.67 15.88
CA PHE A 208 -4.56 13.27 16.05
C PHE A 208 -4.99 13.39 17.51
N LEU A 209 -4.15 12.93 18.45
CA LEU A 209 -4.39 13.09 19.89
C LEU A 209 -4.41 14.56 20.32
N GLU A 210 -3.49 15.39 19.81
CA GLU A 210 -3.46 16.84 20.06
C GLU A 210 -4.70 17.56 19.54
N SER A 211 -5.33 17.03 18.48
CA SER A 211 -6.62 17.53 17.97
C SER A 211 -7.85 17.06 18.76
N GLY A 212 -7.65 16.30 19.85
CA GLY A 212 -8.71 15.77 20.71
C GLY A 212 -9.26 14.40 20.29
N GLY A 213 -8.72 13.80 19.23
CA GLY A 213 -9.08 12.44 18.81
C GLY A 213 -8.56 11.39 19.80
N LYS A 214 -9.18 10.21 19.81
CA LYS A 214 -8.79 9.09 20.68
C LYS A 214 -8.39 7.87 19.84
N ILE A 215 -7.36 7.15 20.25
CA ILE A 215 -6.99 5.86 19.65
C ILE A 215 -6.97 4.80 20.75
N LEU A 216 -7.65 3.69 20.49
CA LEU A 216 -7.68 2.51 21.34
C LEU A 216 -6.88 1.41 20.64
N PHE A 217 -5.61 1.26 21.01
CA PHE A 217 -4.77 0.15 20.55
C PHE A 217 -5.10 -1.13 21.31
N ASP A 218 -4.65 -2.27 20.78
CA ASP A 218 -4.90 -3.60 21.34
C ASP A 218 -6.39 -3.87 21.63
N THR A 219 -7.26 -3.25 20.82
CA THR A 219 -8.72 -3.27 20.97
C THR A 219 -9.35 -3.82 19.70
N CYS A 220 -9.83 -5.05 19.75
CA CYS A 220 -10.45 -5.69 18.61
C CYS A 220 -11.95 -5.36 18.55
N LEU A 221 -12.46 -4.94 17.39
CA LEU A 221 -13.90 -4.96 17.14
C LEU A 221 -14.35 -6.42 17.01
N GLU A 222 -15.32 -6.81 17.81
CA GLU A 222 -15.86 -8.17 17.81
C GLU A 222 -17.25 -8.22 17.17
N ASN A 223 -18.06 -7.17 17.36
CA ASN A 223 -19.41 -7.10 16.83
C ASN A 223 -19.88 -5.65 16.66
N ILE A 224 -21.00 -5.46 15.95
CA ILE A 224 -21.69 -4.16 15.83
C ILE A 224 -23.14 -4.31 16.29
N GLU A 225 -23.64 -3.31 17.01
CA GLU A 225 -25.06 -3.22 17.35
C GLU A 225 -25.82 -2.62 16.18
N THR A 226 -26.91 -3.26 15.76
CA THR A 226 -27.73 -2.79 14.66
C THR A 226 -29.21 -2.73 15.05
N ALA A 227 -29.90 -1.70 14.58
CA ALA A 227 -31.33 -1.53 14.79
C ALA A 227 -32.04 -1.14 13.47
N PRO A 228 -33.28 -1.62 13.22
CA PRO A 228 -34.06 -1.18 12.08
C PRO A 228 -34.38 0.32 12.15
N VAL A 229 -34.32 0.99 11.00
CA VAL A 229 -34.77 2.37 10.84
C VAL A 229 -36.25 2.36 10.47
N LYS A 230 -37.11 2.90 11.34
CA LYS A 230 -38.54 3.04 11.03
C LYS A 230 -38.74 4.15 10.00
N ASN A 231 -39.00 3.79 8.75
CA ASN A 231 -39.41 4.76 7.74
C ASN A 231 -40.90 5.10 7.88
N ILE A 232 -41.20 6.40 7.87
CA ILE A 232 -42.58 6.92 7.94
C ILE A 232 -43.27 6.84 6.55
N ASN A 233 -42.49 6.65 5.47
CA ASN A 233 -42.96 6.82 4.08
C ASN A 233 -42.72 5.60 3.15
N GLY A 234 -42.56 4.38 3.68
CA GLY A 234 -42.63 3.15 2.86
C GLY A 234 -41.47 2.84 1.91
N CYS A 235 -40.34 3.56 1.97
CA CYS A 235 -39.11 3.15 1.29
C CYS A 235 -38.24 2.26 2.20
N GLU A 236 -37.45 1.37 1.58
CA GLU A 236 -36.58 0.31 2.14
C GLU A 236 -36.28 0.35 3.65
N ASN A 237 -36.42 -0.79 4.32
CA ASN A 237 -36.02 -0.99 5.72
C ASN A 237 -34.48 -0.89 5.85
N LYS A 238 -33.95 0.33 6.00
CA LYS A 238 -32.53 0.55 6.31
C LYS A 238 -32.19 0.09 7.73
N VAL A 239 -30.92 -0.20 7.95
CA VAL A 239 -30.35 -0.56 9.25
C VAL A 239 -29.41 0.54 9.73
N SER A 240 -29.51 0.85 11.02
CA SER A 240 -28.64 1.79 11.73
C SER A 240 -27.69 1.05 12.64
N VAL A 241 -26.41 1.40 12.61
CA VAL A 241 -25.45 1.00 13.63
C VAL A 241 -25.63 1.89 14.86
N LYS A 242 -25.72 1.29 16.04
CA LYS A 242 -25.84 2.02 17.31
C LYS A 242 -24.54 2.07 18.10
N GLY A 243 -23.68 1.08 17.90
CA GLY A 243 -22.40 1.03 18.56
C GLY A 243 -21.51 -0.12 18.09
N ALA A 244 -20.29 -0.11 18.63
CA ALA A 244 -19.24 -1.08 18.42
C ALA A 244 -18.98 -1.86 19.72
N PHE A 245 -19.04 -3.19 19.65
CA PHE A 245 -18.64 -4.08 20.74
C PHE A 245 -17.19 -4.49 20.54
N THR A 246 -16.37 -4.33 21.56
CA THR A 246 -14.93 -4.57 21.47
C THR A 246 -14.41 -5.43 22.59
N SER A 247 -13.21 -5.97 22.41
CA SER A 247 -12.49 -6.73 23.44
C SER A 247 -12.18 -5.93 24.72
N SER A 248 -12.38 -4.60 24.72
CA SER A 248 -12.10 -3.73 25.86
C SER A 248 -13.28 -2.82 26.25
N GLY A 249 -14.50 -3.15 25.81
CA GLY A 249 -15.73 -2.42 26.15
C GLY A 249 -16.51 -1.90 24.94
N ASP A 250 -17.68 -1.33 25.21
CA ASP A 250 -18.65 -0.96 24.19
C ASP A 250 -18.69 0.56 23.98
N TYR A 251 -18.90 0.97 22.73
CA TYR A 251 -18.87 2.37 22.34
C TYR A 251 -20.04 2.72 21.42
N GLU A 252 -20.82 3.72 21.80
CA GLU A 252 -21.88 4.29 20.96
C GLU A 252 -21.27 5.06 19.77
N ALA A 253 -21.94 5.01 18.62
CA ALA A 253 -21.52 5.72 17.42
C ALA A 253 -22.72 6.25 16.64
N ASP A 254 -22.65 7.52 16.22
CA ASP A 254 -23.54 8.08 15.20
C ASP A 254 -23.10 7.63 13.80
N HIS A 255 -21.79 7.45 13.60
CA HIS A 255 -21.21 6.95 12.35
C HIS A 255 -20.12 5.91 12.62
N LEU A 256 -20.14 4.79 11.89
CA LEU A 256 -19.12 3.75 11.96
C LEU A 256 -18.42 3.57 10.61
N ILE A 257 -17.09 3.67 10.58
CA ILE A 257 -16.27 3.46 9.39
C ILE A 257 -15.38 2.23 9.58
N MET A 258 -15.59 1.22 8.72
CA MET A 258 -14.76 0.03 8.64
C MET A 258 -13.56 0.27 7.71
N ALA A 259 -12.36 0.41 8.26
CA ALA A 259 -11.10 0.62 7.53
C ALA A 259 -10.07 -0.47 7.85
N THR A 260 -10.54 -1.73 7.95
CA THR A 260 -9.84 -2.87 8.55
C THR A 260 -8.77 -3.52 7.68
N GLY A 261 -8.50 -2.98 6.49
CA GLY A 261 -7.69 -3.65 5.48
C GLY A 261 -8.35 -4.94 4.98
N HIS A 262 -7.63 -5.70 4.17
CA HIS A 262 -8.18 -6.89 3.51
C HIS A 262 -7.69 -8.22 4.09
N SER A 263 -7.05 -8.17 5.27
CA SER A 263 -6.52 -9.36 5.97
C SER A 263 -7.41 -9.83 7.12
N ALA A 264 -8.36 -9.02 7.60
CA ALA A 264 -9.24 -9.36 8.73
C ALA A 264 -10.46 -10.16 8.26
N PHE A 265 -10.22 -11.41 7.89
CA PHE A 265 -11.20 -12.36 7.34
C PHE A 265 -12.40 -12.59 8.25
N GLU A 266 -12.20 -12.64 9.57
CA GLU A 266 -13.25 -12.74 10.58
C GLU A 266 -14.16 -11.50 10.60
N THR A 267 -13.59 -10.31 10.41
CA THR A 267 -14.38 -9.07 10.36
C THR A 267 -15.29 -9.05 9.14
N PHE A 268 -14.81 -9.51 7.98
CA PHE A 268 -15.68 -9.63 6.79
C PHE A 268 -16.84 -10.59 7.03
N ARG A 269 -16.60 -11.74 7.68
CA ARG A 269 -17.66 -12.69 8.04
C ARG A 269 -18.68 -12.08 9.00
N MET A 270 -18.21 -11.35 10.02
CA MET A 270 -19.09 -10.62 10.93
C MET A 270 -19.96 -9.59 10.19
N LEU A 271 -19.38 -8.80 9.28
CA LEU A 271 -20.12 -7.82 8.49
C LEU A 271 -21.15 -8.48 7.57
N MET A 272 -20.80 -9.58 6.89
CA MET A 272 -21.74 -10.36 6.07
C MET A 272 -22.91 -10.88 6.93
N ASN A 273 -22.64 -11.41 8.12
CA ASN A 273 -23.67 -11.86 9.05
C ASN A 273 -24.59 -10.74 9.53
N LYS A 274 -24.12 -9.49 9.50
CA LYS A 274 -24.92 -8.28 9.79
C LYS A 274 -25.68 -7.74 8.58
N GLY A 275 -25.58 -8.39 7.43
CA GLY A 275 -26.27 -8.02 6.20
C GLY A 275 -25.49 -7.04 5.31
N VAL A 276 -24.21 -6.79 5.58
CA VAL A 276 -23.37 -5.99 4.67
C VAL A 276 -23.14 -6.79 3.39
N LEU A 277 -23.50 -6.18 2.26
CA LEU A 277 -23.40 -6.80 0.96
C LEU A 277 -21.98 -6.70 0.39
N PHE A 278 -21.47 -7.83 -0.09
CA PHE A 278 -20.21 -7.93 -0.82
C PHE A 278 -20.44 -8.61 -2.16
N ARG A 279 -19.53 -8.37 -3.10
CA ARG A 279 -19.39 -9.13 -4.34
C ARG A 279 -17.96 -9.61 -4.49
N THR A 280 -17.74 -10.66 -5.28
CA THR A 280 -16.39 -11.07 -5.65
C THR A 280 -15.71 -9.99 -6.51
N LYS A 281 -14.38 -9.94 -6.42
CA LYS A 281 -13.55 -8.98 -7.15
C LYS A 281 -12.36 -9.70 -7.73
N ASN A 282 -11.97 -9.34 -8.95
CA ASN A 282 -10.72 -9.82 -9.53
C ASN A 282 -9.53 -9.36 -8.68
N PHE A 283 -8.62 -10.28 -8.41
CA PHE A 283 -7.39 -10.04 -7.67
C PHE A 283 -6.23 -10.83 -8.30
N ALA A 284 -5.05 -10.77 -7.69
CA ALA A 284 -3.88 -11.48 -8.20
C ALA A 284 -3.16 -12.21 -7.08
N ILE A 285 -2.65 -13.39 -7.40
CA ILE A 285 -1.78 -14.16 -6.50
C ILE A 285 -0.56 -14.67 -7.26
N GLY A 286 0.46 -15.07 -6.52
CA GLY A 286 1.66 -15.67 -7.07
C GLY A 286 2.72 -15.84 -6.00
N CYS A 287 3.97 -15.54 -6.33
CA CYS A 287 5.11 -15.71 -5.44
C CYS A 287 6.05 -14.51 -5.48
N ARG A 288 6.91 -14.36 -4.47
CA ARG A 288 8.01 -13.39 -4.50
C ARG A 288 9.15 -13.92 -5.33
N VAL A 289 9.65 -13.10 -6.26
CA VAL A 289 10.92 -13.32 -6.93
C VAL A 289 12.00 -12.45 -6.30
N GLU A 290 13.22 -12.98 -6.19
CA GLU A 290 14.35 -12.30 -5.57
C GLU A 290 15.64 -12.49 -6.38
N HIS A 291 16.41 -11.40 -6.51
CA HIS A 291 17.70 -11.34 -7.19
C HIS A 291 18.66 -10.46 -6.40
N PRO A 292 20.00 -10.66 -6.51
CA PRO A 292 20.94 -9.65 -6.02
C PRO A 292 20.66 -8.28 -6.64
N GLN A 293 20.60 -7.22 -5.84
CA GLN A 293 20.30 -5.87 -6.32
C GLN A 293 21.30 -5.40 -7.38
N ARG A 294 22.57 -5.79 -7.26
CA ARG A 294 23.61 -5.52 -8.27
C ARG A 294 23.28 -6.07 -9.66
N PHE A 295 22.58 -7.21 -9.74
CA PHE A 295 22.14 -7.78 -11.01
C PHE A 295 21.10 -6.88 -11.66
N ILE A 296 20.11 -6.42 -10.89
CA ILE A 296 19.08 -5.49 -11.37
C ILE A 296 19.71 -4.14 -11.75
N ASN A 297 20.64 -3.62 -10.96
CA ASN A 297 21.35 -2.38 -11.28
C ASN A 297 22.08 -2.49 -12.63
N ARG A 298 22.82 -3.58 -12.88
CA ARG A 298 23.46 -3.81 -14.19
C ARG A 298 22.43 -3.93 -15.33
N ALA A 299 21.32 -4.62 -15.08
CA ALA A 299 20.26 -4.79 -16.06
C ALA A 299 19.62 -3.45 -16.46
N GLN A 300 19.37 -2.56 -15.49
CA GLN A 300 18.73 -1.26 -15.73
C GLN A 300 19.71 -0.18 -16.20
N TRP A 301 20.88 -0.09 -15.57
CA TRP A 301 21.81 1.03 -15.72
C TRP A 301 23.12 0.67 -16.42
N GLY A 302 23.40 -0.62 -16.65
CA GLY A 302 24.68 -1.09 -17.19
C GLY A 302 25.83 -1.09 -16.18
N LYS A 303 25.58 -0.72 -14.92
CA LYS A 303 26.57 -0.62 -13.84
C LYS A 303 25.98 -1.09 -12.51
N GLU A 304 26.82 -1.49 -11.56
CA GLU A 304 26.36 -1.98 -10.25
C GLU A 304 25.89 -0.88 -9.32
N VAL A 305 26.47 0.31 -9.43
CA VAL A 305 26.17 1.46 -8.57
C VAL A 305 26.12 2.71 -9.45
N LEU A 306 25.15 3.58 -9.18
CA LEU A 306 24.97 4.86 -9.85
C LEU A 306 24.93 5.97 -8.79
N ALA A 307 25.95 6.83 -8.79
CA ALA A 307 26.08 7.89 -7.79
C ALA A 307 24.86 8.83 -7.81
N GLY A 308 24.39 9.23 -6.63
CA GLY A 308 23.22 10.10 -6.43
C GLY A 308 21.87 9.48 -6.78
N VAL A 309 21.82 8.16 -7.01
CA VAL A 309 20.60 7.36 -7.14
C VAL A 309 20.63 6.24 -6.09
N LYS A 310 19.45 5.86 -5.57
CA LYS A 310 19.29 4.72 -4.64
C LYS A 310 19.47 3.39 -5.42
N ALA A 311 18.66 2.37 -5.17
CA ALA A 311 18.67 1.12 -5.93
C ALA A 311 17.74 1.14 -7.16
N ALA A 312 18.11 0.38 -8.20
CA ALA A 312 17.38 0.34 -9.46
C ALA A 312 16.04 -0.35 -9.31
N GLU A 313 15.06 0.18 -10.04
CA GLU A 313 13.72 -0.37 -10.11
C GLU A 313 13.43 -1.11 -11.42
N TYR A 314 12.39 -1.95 -11.43
CA TYR A 314 11.81 -2.58 -12.60
C TYR A 314 10.30 -2.73 -12.40
N ARG A 315 9.59 -2.70 -13.53
CA ARG A 315 8.20 -3.12 -13.64
C ARG A 315 8.07 -3.95 -14.91
N LEU A 316 7.66 -5.21 -14.76
CA LEU A 316 7.46 -6.12 -15.87
C LEU A 316 5.99 -6.53 -15.94
N THR A 317 5.52 -6.71 -17.17
CA THR A 317 4.18 -7.20 -17.51
C THR A 317 4.29 -8.22 -18.63
N SER A 318 3.37 -9.18 -18.68
CA SER A 318 3.26 -10.21 -19.71
C SER A 318 1.78 -10.51 -19.90
N ARG A 319 1.41 -10.96 -21.11
CA ARG A 319 0.09 -11.52 -21.37
C ARG A 319 -0.09 -12.92 -20.75
N GLY A 320 0.95 -13.48 -20.14
CA GLY A 320 0.94 -14.82 -19.55
C GLY A 320 0.68 -15.86 -20.63
N ASP A 321 -0.32 -16.70 -20.41
CA ASP A 321 -0.83 -17.69 -21.37
C ASP A 321 -1.76 -17.09 -22.44
N GLY A 322 -1.95 -15.76 -22.45
CA GLY A 322 -2.91 -15.05 -23.29
C GLY A 322 -4.27 -14.81 -22.63
N ARG A 323 -4.55 -15.44 -21.48
CA ARG A 323 -5.80 -15.31 -20.72
C ARG A 323 -5.58 -14.61 -19.38
N LEU A 324 -4.57 -15.02 -18.62
CA LEU A 324 -4.25 -14.44 -17.31
C LEU A 324 -3.04 -13.50 -17.40
N PRO A 325 -3.21 -12.18 -17.21
CA PRO A 325 -2.08 -11.25 -17.25
C PRO A 325 -1.14 -11.47 -16.07
N VAL A 326 0.16 -11.51 -16.35
CA VAL A 326 1.21 -11.67 -15.34
C VAL A 326 2.01 -10.39 -15.21
N TYR A 327 2.27 -9.95 -13.99
CA TYR A 327 3.00 -8.71 -13.75
C TYR A 327 3.77 -8.73 -12.44
N THR A 328 4.78 -7.86 -12.36
CA THR A 328 5.51 -7.62 -11.12
C THR A 328 4.77 -6.60 -10.27
N PHE A 329 4.53 -6.92 -9.01
CA PHE A 329 3.84 -6.10 -8.03
C PHE A 329 4.74 -5.82 -6.83
N CYS A 330 4.52 -4.67 -6.17
CA CYS A 330 5.23 -4.27 -4.95
C CYS A 330 6.75 -4.54 -4.99
N MET A 331 7.41 -4.18 -6.10
CA MET A 331 8.85 -4.41 -6.24
C MET A 331 9.63 -3.54 -5.25
N CYS A 332 10.46 -4.13 -4.40
CA CYS A 332 11.23 -3.51 -3.34
C CYS A 332 12.74 -3.52 -3.69
N PRO A 333 13.31 -2.38 -4.13
CA PRO A 333 14.74 -2.26 -4.41
C PRO A 333 15.54 -2.27 -3.12
N GLY A 334 16.68 -2.96 -3.11
CA GLY A 334 17.57 -3.09 -1.96
C GLY A 334 16.79 -3.42 -0.69
N GLY A 335 15.83 -4.33 -0.82
CA GLY A 335 14.84 -4.67 0.17
C GLY A 335 14.99 -6.09 0.67
N VAL A 336 13.96 -6.55 1.38
CA VAL A 336 13.85 -7.90 1.91
C VAL A 336 12.45 -8.47 1.67
N VAL A 337 12.36 -9.78 1.53
CA VAL A 337 11.10 -10.53 1.57
C VAL A 337 10.73 -10.76 3.04
N VAL A 338 9.46 -10.55 3.40
CA VAL A 338 9.00 -10.58 4.79
C VAL A 338 7.89 -11.61 5.02
N PRO A 339 7.83 -12.26 6.19
CA PRO A 339 6.74 -13.18 6.53
C PRO A 339 5.49 -12.37 6.93
N SER A 340 4.61 -12.10 5.97
CA SER A 340 3.52 -11.13 6.16
C SER A 340 2.22 -11.75 6.67
N THR A 341 2.29 -12.89 7.34
CA THR A 341 1.11 -13.65 7.76
C THR A 341 0.24 -12.90 8.78
N ALA A 342 -1.07 -13.06 8.64
CA ALA A 342 -2.07 -12.48 9.53
C ALA A 342 -2.59 -13.50 10.55
N TYR A 343 -2.43 -14.81 10.29
CA TYR A 343 -2.88 -15.90 11.15
C TYR A 343 -1.77 -16.91 11.41
N SER A 344 -1.83 -17.58 12.56
CA SER A 344 -0.79 -18.51 13.04
C SER A 344 -0.65 -19.78 12.20
N ASN A 345 -1.68 -20.14 11.46
CA ASN A 345 -1.77 -21.32 10.60
C ASN A 345 -1.61 -21.01 9.11
N SER A 346 -1.19 -19.79 8.75
CA SER A 346 -0.95 -19.40 7.35
C SER A 346 0.49 -18.97 7.12
N ASN A 347 0.95 -19.13 5.88
CA ASN A 347 2.30 -18.80 5.44
C ASN A 347 2.23 -18.01 4.14
N ILE A 348 2.41 -16.70 4.26
CA ILE A 348 2.39 -15.74 3.16
C ILE A 348 3.60 -14.83 3.25
N VAL A 349 4.02 -14.33 2.10
CA VAL A 349 5.13 -13.41 1.96
C VAL A 349 4.68 -12.07 1.40
N ASN A 350 5.48 -11.04 1.68
CA ASN A 350 5.44 -9.74 1.03
C ASN A 350 6.88 -9.20 0.90
N GLY A 351 7.06 -7.93 0.58
CA GLY A 351 8.36 -7.28 0.50
C GLY A 351 8.37 -5.89 1.10
N MET A 352 9.53 -5.50 1.62
CA MET A 352 9.76 -4.16 2.14
C MET A 352 11.15 -3.65 1.77
N SER A 353 11.33 -2.33 1.82
CA SER A 353 12.65 -1.70 1.77
C SER A 353 12.73 -0.61 2.83
N ARG A 354 13.95 -0.35 3.31
CA ARG A 354 14.26 0.87 4.07
C ARG A 354 14.45 2.06 3.14
N TYR A 355 14.44 3.27 3.67
CA TYR A 355 14.50 4.49 2.88
C TYR A 355 15.75 4.59 1.98
N LEU A 356 16.89 4.07 2.44
CA LEU A 356 18.12 4.08 1.64
C LEU A 356 18.12 3.06 0.50
N ARG A 357 17.24 2.05 0.55
CA ARG A 357 17.17 0.94 -0.43
C ARG A 357 18.54 0.35 -0.75
N ASN A 358 19.34 0.12 0.28
CA ASN A 358 20.73 -0.32 0.19
C ASN A 358 20.93 -1.78 0.63
N GLY A 359 19.86 -2.56 0.72
CA GLY A 359 19.93 -3.99 0.97
C GLY A 359 20.54 -4.76 -0.21
N GLU A 360 20.93 -6.01 0.06
CA GLU A 360 21.61 -6.87 -0.92
C GLU A 360 20.70 -7.31 -2.08
N PHE A 361 19.38 -7.38 -1.85
CA PHE A 361 18.45 -8.01 -2.77
C PHE A 361 17.42 -7.03 -3.34
N ALA A 362 17.05 -7.24 -4.59
CA ALA A 362 15.82 -6.75 -5.19
C ALA A 362 14.78 -7.85 -5.11
N ASN A 363 13.54 -7.53 -4.72
CA ASN A 363 12.46 -8.51 -4.77
C ASN A 363 11.16 -7.90 -5.31
N ALA A 364 10.30 -8.71 -5.92
CA ALA A 364 8.96 -8.31 -6.34
C ALA A 364 8.01 -9.50 -6.25
N ALA A 365 6.73 -9.24 -6.06
CA ALA A 365 5.73 -10.27 -6.32
C ALA A 365 5.60 -10.48 -7.84
N CYS A 366 5.70 -11.72 -8.32
CA CYS A 366 5.32 -12.13 -9.66
C CYS A 366 3.95 -12.80 -9.58
N VAL A 367 2.91 -12.11 -10.06
CA VAL A 367 1.51 -12.49 -9.82
C VAL A 367 0.72 -12.57 -11.11
N ALA A 368 -0.26 -13.46 -11.17
CA ALA A 368 -1.24 -13.52 -12.24
C ALA A 368 -2.57 -12.94 -11.75
N GLY A 369 -3.17 -12.05 -12.54
CA GLY A 369 -4.51 -11.54 -12.27
C GLY A 369 -5.59 -12.50 -12.79
N PHE A 370 -6.62 -12.76 -12.00
CA PHE A 370 -7.69 -13.69 -12.34
C PHE A 370 -9.04 -13.27 -11.76
N SER A 371 -10.10 -13.89 -12.28
CA SER A 371 -11.42 -13.96 -11.64
C SER A 371 -11.57 -15.33 -11.00
N LEU A 372 -12.03 -15.38 -9.75
CA LEU A 372 -12.21 -16.64 -9.05
C LEU A 372 -13.33 -17.47 -9.70
N ASP A 373 -14.39 -16.83 -10.20
CA ASP A 373 -15.48 -17.49 -10.91
C ASP A 373 -14.97 -18.24 -12.14
N ASN A 374 -14.08 -17.61 -12.92
CA ASN A 374 -13.48 -18.22 -14.10
C ASN A 374 -12.52 -19.35 -13.73
N LEU A 375 -11.75 -19.17 -12.64
CA LEU A 375 -10.81 -20.18 -12.16
C LEU A 375 -11.54 -21.44 -11.66
N LEU A 376 -12.64 -21.27 -10.93
CA LEU A 376 -13.45 -22.36 -10.37
C LEU A 376 -14.56 -22.84 -11.32
N LYS A 377 -14.78 -22.13 -12.44
CA LYS A 377 -15.81 -22.40 -13.46
C LYS A 377 -17.23 -22.45 -12.89
N LYS A 378 -17.53 -21.56 -11.94
CA LYS A 378 -18.85 -21.38 -11.34
C LYS A 378 -18.99 -19.96 -10.78
N GLU A 379 -20.20 -19.53 -10.49
CA GLU A 379 -20.43 -18.33 -9.68
C GLU A 379 -19.94 -18.59 -8.25
N VAL A 380 -19.15 -17.66 -7.72
CA VAL A 380 -18.53 -17.79 -6.39
C VAL A 380 -19.11 -16.73 -5.46
N GLU A 381 -19.57 -17.17 -4.30
CA GLU A 381 -20.07 -16.27 -3.27
C GLU A 381 -18.90 -15.58 -2.54
N PRO A 382 -19.08 -14.36 -2.01
CA PRO A 382 -18.04 -13.64 -1.29
C PRO A 382 -17.41 -14.42 -0.12
N LEU A 383 -18.22 -15.18 0.63
CA LEU A 383 -17.74 -16.02 1.72
C LEU A 383 -16.85 -17.15 1.21
N GLU A 384 -17.27 -17.81 0.13
CA GLU A 384 -16.48 -18.85 -0.53
C GLU A 384 -15.14 -18.31 -1.04
N ALA A 385 -15.11 -17.08 -1.54
CA ALA A 385 -13.86 -16.44 -1.97
C ALA A 385 -12.87 -16.24 -0.82
N LEU A 386 -13.35 -15.90 0.38
CA LEU A 386 -12.52 -15.78 1.57
C LEU A 386 -12.00 -17.14 2.02
N ASP A 387 -12.89 -18.13 2.13
CA ASP A 387 -12.53 -19.50 2.55
C ASP A 387 -11.53 -20.15 1.58
N TRP A 388 -11.72 -19.95 0.27
CA TRP A 388 -10.80 -20.44 -0.75
C TRP A 388 -9.39 -19.86 -0.57
N LEU A 389 -9.29 -18.55 -0.37
CA LEU A 389 -8.01 -17.88 -0.21
C LEU A 389 -7.33 -18.28 1.10
N GLU A 390 -8.09 -18.36 2.19
CA GLU A 390 -7.60 -18.81 3.50
C GLU A 390 -7.07 -20.25 3.45
N ASN A 391 -7.80 -21.15 2.78
CA ASN A 391 -7.36 -22.54 2.59
C ASN A 391 -6.06 -22.62 1.78
N LEU A 392 -5.91 -21.79 0.75
CA LEU A 392 -4.65 -21.72 -0.01
C LEU A 392 -3.49 -21.23 0.88
N GLU A 393 -3.70 -20.20 1.69
CA GLU A 393 -2.70 -19.67 2.63
C GLU A 393 -2.29 -20.72 3.69
N ASN A 394 -3.25 -21.50 4.19
CA ASN A 394 -3.03 -22.57 5.16
C ASN A 394 -2.28 -23.76 4.54
N SER A 395 -2.48 -24.04 3.24
CA SER A 395 -1.78 -25.11 2.53
C SER A 395 -0.26 -24.88 2.47
N PHE A 396 0.17 -23.62 2.31
CA PHE A 396 1.59 -23.24 2.30
C PHE A 396 2.23 -23.41 3.69
N TYR A 397 1.48 -23.10 4.75
CA TYR A 397 1.90 -23.34 6.13
C TYR A 397 2.01 -24.83 6.42
N THR A 398 0.99 -25.60 6.04
CA THR A 398 0.92 -27.05 6.21
C THR A 398 2.08 -27.76 5.51
N PHE A 399 2.35 -27.40 4.24
CA PHE A 399 3.50 -27.92 3.50
C PHE A 399 4.80 -27.65 4.26
N SER A 400 4.94 -26.45 4.82
CA SER A 400 6.18 -26.02 5.47
C SER A 400 6.36 -26.60 6.87
N GLY A 401 5.28 -26.87 7.59
CA GLY A 401 5.28 -27.17 9.02
C GLY A 401 5.67 -25.96 9.88
N GLY A 402 5.40 -24.75 9.39
CA GLY A 402 5.85 -23.49 9.99
C GLY A 402 6.01 -22.38 8.95
N TYR A 403 6.83 -21.37 9.27
CA TYR A 403 6.95 -20.13 8.50
C TYR A 403 8.10 -20.08 7.47
N LYS A 404 8.84 -21.18 7.28
CA LYS A 404 9.81 -21.27 6.17
C LYS A 404 9.06 -21.12 4.85
N ALA A 405 9.58 -20.33 3.91
CA ALA A 405 8.91 -20.11 2.63
C ALA A 405 9.17 -21.30 1.69
N PRO A 406 8.12 -21.94 1.13
CA PRO A 406 8.28 -22.86 0.00
C PRO A 406 8.97 -22.14 -1.16
N CYS A 407 9.97 -22.75 -1.80
CA CYS A 407 10.79 -22.07 -2.80
C CYS A 407 11.39 -23.02 -3.85
N CYS A 408 11.75 -22.45 -5.00
CA CYS A 408 12.62 -23.04 -6.00
C CYS A 408 13.35 -21.93 -6.78
N THR A 409 14.25 -22.28 -7.68
CA THR A 409 14.79 -21.29 -8.62
C THR A 409 13.72 -20.93 -9.66
N ILE A 410 13.79 -19.71 -10.21
CA ILE A 410 12.87 -19.29 -11.28
C ILE A 410 12.95 -20.23 -12.49
N ARG A 411 14.15 -20.74 -12.81
CA ARG A 411 14.34 -21.74 -13.88
C ARG A 411 13.62 -23.07 -13.60
N GLU A 412 13.68 -23.56 -12.36
CA GLU A 412 12.96 -24.79 -11.96
C GLU A 412 11.44 -24.58 -12.07
N PHE A 413 10.94 -23.41 -11.67
CA PHE A 413 9.53 -23.05 -11.85
C PHE A 413 9.11 -23.02 -13.32
N ILE A 414 9.88 -22.35 -14.20
CA ILE A 414 9.59 -22.27 -15.64
C ILE A 414 9.55 -23.67 -16.28
N SER A 415 10.41 -24.58 -15.84
CA SER A 415 10.55 -25.91 -16.44
C SER A 415 9.71 -27.01 -15.77
N SER A 416 9.00 -26.69 -14.68
CA SER A 416 8.30 -27.65 -13.81
C SER A 416 9.18 -28.84 -13.38
N LYS A 417 10.47 -28.59 -13.13
CA LYS A 417 11.44 -29.66 -12.83
C LYS A 417 12.29 -29.26 -11.64
N ALA A 418 12.32 -30.14 -10.63
CA ALA A 418 13.22 -29.98 -9.50
C ALA A 418 14.68 -30.08 -9.95
N GLY A 419 15.54 -29.24 -9.37
CA GLY A 419 16.97 -29.24 -9.59
C GLY A 419 17.74 -29.12 -8.29
N LYS A 420 19.06 -28.90 -8.40
CA LYS A 420 19.97 -28.70 -7.26
C LYS A 420 20.29 -27.23 -7.00
N GLY A 421 19.72 -26.30 -7.78
CA GLY A 421 20.16 -24.90 -7.83
C GLY A 421 19.81 -24.08 -6.59
N ILE A 422 18.74 -24.44 -5.88
CA ILE A 422 18.29 -23.68 -4.71
C ILE A 422 19.29 -23.70 -3.54
N LYS A 423 20.08 -24.77 -3.39
CA LYS A 423 21.03 -24.93 -2.28
C LYS A 423 22.19 -23.92 -2.29
N THR A 424 22.43 -23.27 -3.43
CA THR A 424 23.55 -22.34 -3.63
C THR A 424 23.15 -20.87 -3.56
N LEU A 425 21.86 -20.56 -3.40
CA LEU A 425 21.37 -19.18 -3.41
C LEU A 425 21.07 -18.70 -2.00
N SER A 426 21.54 -17.49 -1.69
CA SER A 426 21.15 -16.75 -0.48
C SER A 426 19.82 -16.03 -0.70
N SER A 427 19.11 -15.78 0.41
CA SER A 427 17.86 -15.02 0.39
C SER A 427 17.79 -14.07 1.57
N SER A 428 17.04 -12.98 1.40
CA SER A 428 16.74 -12.04 2.47
C SER A 428 15.69 -12.54 3.47
N TYR A 429 14.93 -13.59 3.13
CA TYR A 429 13.80 -14.07 3.92
C TYR A 429 14.24 -14.73 5.24
N SER A 430 13.98 -14.06 6.36
CA SER A 430 14.56 -14.40 7.67
C SER A 430 14.10 -15.74 8.28
N PRO A 431 12.83 -16.20 8.16
CA PRO A 431 12.46 -17.53 8.68
C PRO A 431 13.15 -18.70 7.96
N GLY A 432 13.74 -18.44 6.79
CA GLY A 432 14.43 -19.41 5.96
C GLY A 432 13.54 -20.06 4.90
N LEU A 433 14.18 -20.83 4.04
CA LEU A 433 13.57 -21.41 2.84
C LEU A 433 13.35 -22.92 2.98
N LYS A 434 12.33 -23.44 2.31
CA LYS A 434 12.04 -24.87 2.16
C LYS A 434 11.89 -25.21 0.67
N PRO A 435 12.75 -26.05 0.07
CA PRO A 435 12.60 -26.46 -1.33
C PRO A 435 11.22 -27.09 -1.59
N ALA A 436 10.54 -26.64 -2.64
CA ALA A 436 9.16 -27.04 -2.95
C ALA A 436 8.86 -26.96 -4.45
N PRO A 437 7.98 -27.83 -4.98
CA PRO A 437 7.44 -27.71 -6.33
C PRO A 437 6.36 -26.61 -6.36
N LEU A 438 6.75 -25.33 -6.27
CA LEU A 438 5.79 -24.22 -6.23
C LEU A 438 4.78 -24.22 -7.40
N TRP A 439 5.16 -24.79 -8.54
CA TRP A 439 4.28 -24.93 -9.70
C TRP A 439 3.10 -25.90 -9.48
N GLU A 440 3.19 -26.80 -8.49
CA GLU A 440 2.12 -27.71 -8.05
C GLU A 440 1.33 -27.13 -6.87
N MET A 441 1.91 -26.19 -6.11
CA MET A 441 1.26 -25.60 -4.93
C MET A 441 0.30 -24.46 -5.29
N LEU A 442 0.49 -23.82 -6.44
CA LEU A 442 -0.44 -22.82 -6.97
C LEU A 442 -1.53 -23.49 -7.83
N PRO A 443 -2.71 -22.87 -7.98
CA PRO A 443 -3.70 -23.33 -8.96
C PRO A 443 -3.08 -23.45 -10.36
N SER A 444 -3.39 -24.53 -11.07
CA SER A 444 -2.70 -24.92 -12.31
C SER A 444 -2.73 -23.84 -13.40
N ASP A 445 -3.87 -23.18 -13.62
CA ASP A 445 -4.00 -22.10 -14.60
C ASP A 445 -3.11 -20.89 -14.23
N ILE A 446 -3.03 -20.56 -12.93
CA ILE A 446 -2.18 -19.46 -12.41
C ILE A 446 -0.71 -19.82 -12.54
N SER A 447 -0.34 -21.04 -12.15
CA SER A 447 1.00 -21.57 -12.26
C SER A 447 1.51 -21.51 -13.71
N TYR A 448 0.71 -22.02 -14.66
CA TYR A 448 1.04 -22.00 -16.09
C TYR A 448 1.18 -20.58 -16.64
N ALA A 449 0.29 -19.66 -16.27
CA ALA A 449 0.41 -18.26 -16.67
C ALA A 449 1.72 -17.64 -16.16
N ILE A 450 2.05 -17.85 -14.88
CA ILE A 450 3.30 -17.35 -14.27
C ILE A 450 4.53 -17.95 -14.97
N GLN A 451 4.51 -19.22 -15.39
CA GLN A 451 5.60 -19.81 -16.17
C GLN A 451 5.87 -19.06 -17.48
N MET A 452 4.82 -18.77 -18.24
CA MET A 452 4.92 -17.98 -19.47
C MET A 452 5.42 -16.57 -19.18
N GLY A 453 4.87 -15.92 -18.14
CA GLY A 453 5.27 -14.59 -17.72
C GLY A 453 6.74 -14.50 -17.28
N LEU A 454 7.25 -15.47 -16.53
CA LEU A 454 8.65 -15.55 -16.14
C LEU A 454 9.57 -15.78 -17.35
N GLY A 455 9.13 -16.59 -18.31
CA GLY A 455 9.81 -16.75 -19.60
C GLY A 455 9.93 -15.40 -20.34
N ASP A 456 8.88 -14.60 -20.37
CA ASP A 456 8.89 -13.24 -20.94
C ASP A 456 9.82 -12.30 -20.16
N PHE A 457 9.77 -12.36 -18.83
CA PHE A 457 10.60 -11.53 -17.96
C PHE A 457 12.09 -11.81 -18.18
N ASN A 458 12.47 -13.08 -18.37
CA ASN A 458 13.84 -13.46 -18.71
C ASN A 458 14.29 -12.94 -20.09
N ARG A 459 13.36 -12.78 -21.05
CA ARG A 459 13.69 -12.13 -22.34
C ARG A 459 13.87 -10.62 -22.20
N LYS A 460 13.13 -9.99 -21.29
CA LYS A 460 13.23 -8.54 -21.00
C LYS A 460 14.45 -8.18 -20.16
N ILE A 461 14.76 -9.00 -19.16
CA ILE A 461 15.94 -8.90 -18.30
C ILE A 461 16.69 -10.22 -18.42
N LYS A 462 17.71 -10.26 -19.28
CA LYS A 462 18.50 -11.47 -19.51
C LYS A 462 19.13 -11.98 -18.21
N GLY A 463 18.85 -13.21 -17.84
CA GLY A 463 19.32 -13.85 -16.61
C GLY A 463 18.35 -13.72 -15.43
N PHE A 464 17.13 -13.21 -15.65
CA PHE A 464 16.10 -13.16 -14.62
C PHE A 464 15.76 -14.56 -14.07
N ASP A 465 15.93 -15.61 -14.86
CA ASP A 465 15.69 -17.00 -14.45
C ASP A 465 16.71 -17.55 -13.42
N THR A 466 17.78 -16.79 -13.13
CA THR A 466 18.80 -17.15 -12.13
C THR A 466 18.40 -16.84 -10.69
N GLY A 467 17.32 -16.08 -10.48
CA GLY A 467 16.82 -15.73 -9.16
C GLY A 467 16.03 -16.84 -8.48
N ILE A 468 15.58 -16.54 -7.27
CA ILE A 468 14.71 -17.40 -6.47
C ILE A 468 13.26 -16.98 -6.69
N ILE A 469 12.34 -17.94 -6.68
CA ILE A 469 10.90 -17.72 -6.50
C ILE A 469 10.45 -18.42 -5.21
N MET A 470 9.73 -17.72 -4.34
CA MET A 470 9.42 -18.16 -2.98
C MET A 470 8.08 -17.66 -2.46
N GLY A 471 7.47 -18.47 -1.59
CA GLY A 471 6.29 -18.13 -0.78
C GLY A 471 5.02 -17.85 -1.59
N LEU A 472 3.90 -17.73 -0.88
CA LEU A 472 2.64 -17.27 -1.46
C LEU A 472 2.51 -15.76 -1.25
N GLU A 473 2.38 -15.01 -2.34
CA GLU A 473 1.92 -13.62 -2.30
C GLU A 473 0.43 -13.59 -2.64
N SER A 474 -0.42 -13.66 -1.60
CA SER A 474 -1.89 -13.65 -1.74
C SER A 474 -2.53 -12.29 -1.46
N LYS A 475 -1.79 -11.41 -0.77
CA LYS A 475 -2.29 -10.15 -0.23
C LYS A 475 -2.02 -8.96 -1.16
N THR A 476 -2.34 -9.10 -2.45
CA THR A 476 -2.17 -8.01 -3.45
C THR A 476 -3.30 -6.99 -3.45
N SER A 477 -4.53 -7.46 -3.19
CA SER A 477 -5.74 -6.68 -3.05
C SER A 477 -6.86 -7.56 -2.47
N SER A 478 -7.96 -6.95 -2.01
CA SER A 478 -9.10 -7.70 -1.49
C SER A 478 -9.74 -8.63 -2.55
N PRO A 479 -10.05 -9.91 -2.23
CA PRO A 479 -10.77 -10.82 -3.12
C PRO A 479 -12.27 -10.49 -3.24
N ILE A 480 -12.77 -9.64 -2.34
CA ILE A 480 -14.16 -9.17 -2.32
C ILE A 480 -14.22 -7.65 -2.30
N GLN A 481 -15.35 -7.11 -2.72
CA GLN A 481 -15.62 -5.68 -2.74
C GLN A 481 -16.98 -5.40 -2.10
N VAL A 482 -17.01 -4.44 -1.18
CA VAL A 482 -18.27 -4.02 -0.54
C VAL A 482 -19.15 -3.28 -1.55
N VAL A 483 -20.45 -3.56 -1.49
CA VAL A 483 -21.47 -2.79 -2.20
C VAL A 483 -21.81 -1.57 -1.36
N ARG A 484 -21.37 -0.41 -1.83
CA ARG A 484 -21.55 0.88 -1.14
C ARG A 484 -21.95 1.97 -2.12
N GLU A 485 -22.67 2.96 -1.62
CA GLU A 485 -23.04 4.18 -2.33
C GLU A 485 -21.81 5.01 -2.67
N LYS A 486 -21.96 6.03 -3.54
CA LYS A 486 -20.85 6.91 -3.96
C LYS A 486 -20.14 7.60 -2.79
N GLY A 487 -20.87 7.92 -1.72
CA GLY A 487 -20.34 8.50 -0.48
C GLY A 487 -19.64 7.50 0.44
N GLY A 488 -19.67 6.21 0.09
CA GLY A 488 -19.03 5.12 0.83
C GLY A 488 -19.90 4.44 1.89
N CYS A 489 -21.16 4.84 2.03
CA CYS A 489 -22.13 4.19 2.91
C CYS A 489 -22.49 2.80 2.35
N CYS A 490 -22.41 1.76 3.17
CA CYS A 490 -22.79 0.41 2.80
C CYS A 490 -24.28 0.37 2.39
N THR A 491 -24.58 -0.29 1.28
CA THR A 491 -25.97 -0.41 0.81
C THR A 491 -26.83 -1.13 1.85
N GLY A 492 -28.01 -0.59 2.13
CA GLY A 492 -28.91 -1.08 3.19
C GLY A 492 -28.67 -0.46 4.58
N PHE A 493 -27.63 0.36 4.74
CA PHE A 493 -27.32 1.04 6.00
C PHE A 493 -27.48 2.57 5.89
N GLU A 494 -27.74 3.24 7.01
CA GLU A 494 -27.78 4.71 7.07
C GLU A 494 -26.45 5.35 7.51
N ASN A 495 -25.64 4.63 8.29
CA ASN A 495 -24.48 5.20 8.97
C ASN A 495 -23.29 4.23 9.11
N LEU A 496 -23.29 3.13 8.37
CA LEU A 496 -22.17 2.20 8.26
C LEU A 496 -21.42 2.45 6.95
N TYR A 497 -20.14 2.73 7.05
CA TYR A 497 -19.26 2.99 5.91
C TYR A 497 -18.12 1.99 5.90
N MET A 498 -17.52 1.76 4.74
CA MET A 498 -16.32 0.95 4.63
C MET A 498 -15.35 1.57 3.64
N ALA A 499 -14.07 1.66 3.98
CA ALA A 499 -13.05 2.39 3.22
C ALA A 499 -11.73 1.64 3.11
N GLY A 500 -10.85 2.11 2.23
CA GLY A 500 -9.50 1.57 2.06
C GLY A 500 -9.49 0.25 1.30
N GLU A 501 -8.37 -0.48 1.36
CA GLU A 501 -8.19 -1.71 0.57
C GLU A 501 -9.18 -2.81 0.93
N GLY A 502 -9.59 -2.89 2.21
CA GLY A 502 -10.60 -3.84 2.68
C GLY A 502 -11.96 -3.66 2.00
N SER A 503 -12.32 -2.42 1.63
CA SER A 503 -13.55 -2.16 0.87
C SER A 503 -13.50 -2.73 -0.55
N GLY A 504 -12.31 -3.02 -1.09
CA GLY A 504 -12.09 -3.38 -2.49
C GLY A 504 -12.08 -2.19 -3.46
N HIS A 505 -12.22 -0.94 -3.01
CA HIS A 505 -12.25 0.27 -3.85
C HIS A 505 -10.91 1.02 -3.97
N SER A 506 -9.86 0.57 -3.28
CA SER A 506 -8.50 1.13 -3.36
C SER A 506 -7.43 0.02 -3.31
N GLY A 507 -6.14 0.37 -3.46
CA GLY A 507 -5.05 -0.60 -3.69
C GLY A 507 -3.64 -0.08 -3.39
N GLY A 508 -3.51 0.84 -2.43
CA GLY A 508 -2.21 1.36 -1.97
C GLY A 508 -2.37 2.55 -1.04
N ILE A 509 -1.30 2.90 -0.31
CA ILE A 509 -1.27 3.89 0.79
C ILE A 509 -2.06 5.17 0.45
N VAL A 510 -1.68 5.86 -0.63
CA VAL A 510 -2.31 7.14 -1.03
C VAL A 510 -3.76 6.95 -1.46
N SER A 511 -4.07 5.90 -2.23
CA SER A 511 -5.44 5.64 -2.67
C SER A 511 -6.37 5.26 -1.51
N SER A 512 -5.86 4.52 -0.54
CA SER A 512 -6.59 4.13 0.67
C SER A 512 -6.84 5.34 1.57
N GLY A 513 -5.82 6.18 1.79
CA GLY A 513 -5.98 7.44 2.51
C GLY A 513 -7.00 8.37 1.83
N ALA A 514 -6.93 8.52 0.51
CA ALA A 514 -7.87 9.34 -0.24
C ALA A 514 -9.31 8.80 -0.15
N ASP A 515 -9.49 7.48 -0.16
CA ASP A 515 -10.81 6.86 0.04
C ASP A 515 -11.36 7.15 1.45
N GLY A 516 -10.51 7.05 2.48
CA GLY A 516 -10.88 7.43 3.85
C GLY A 516 -11.29 8.90 3.98
N ILE A 517 -10.52 9.81 3.37
CA ILE A 517 -10.85 11.25 3.32
C ILE A 517 -12.23 11.47 2.67
N ARG A 518 -12.51 10.80 1.56
CA ARG A 518 -13.80 10.96 0.85
C ARG A 518 -14.98 10.50 1.66
N VAL A 519 -14.85 9.36 2.34
CA VAL A 519 -15.88 8.85 3.24
C VAL A 519 -16.14 9.85 4.37
N ALA A 520 -15.09 10.36 5.01
CA ALA A 520 -15.20 11.37 6.05
C ALA A 520 -15.87 12.66 5.54
N LEU A 521 -15.45 13.17 4.38
CA LEU A 521 -16.09 14.35 3.77
C LEU A 521 -17.56 14.11 3.45
N SER A 522 -17.92 12.91 2.97
CA SER A 522 -19.32 12.56 2.69
C SER A 522 -20.18 12.57 3.94
N ILE A 523 -19.64 12.14 5.08
CA ILE A 523 -20.32 12.23 6.38
C ILE A 523 -20.51 13.71 6.74
N LEU A 524 -19.43 14.49 6.72
CA LEU A 524 -19.45 15.92 7.09
C LEU A 524 -20.36 16.79 6.21
N THR A 525 -20.65 16.38 4.98
CA THR A 525 -21.58 17.09 4.09
C THR A 525 -23.03 16.64 4.20
N SER A 526 -23.28 15.45 4.73
CA SER A 526 -24.62 14.85 4.80
C SER A 526 -25.32 15.11 6.14
N SER A 527 -24.55 15.51 7.16
CA SER A 527 -24.98 15.73 8.55
C SER A 527 -25.46 17.14 8.88
#